data_AF-A0A1D3NZI8-F1
#
_entry.id   AF-A0A1D3NZI8-F1
#
_cell.length_a   1.000
_cell.length_b   1.000
_cell.length_c   1.000
_cell.angle_alpha   90.00
_cell.angle_beta   90.00
_cell.angle_gamma   90.00
#
_symmetry.space_group_name_H-M   'P 1'
#
loop_
_entity.id
_entity.type
_entity.pdbx_description
1 polymer ?
#
loop_
_entity_poly.entity_id
_entity_poly.type
_entity_poly.pdbx_seq_one_letter_code
_entity_poly.pdbx_strand_id
1 'polypeptide(L)'
;MKKLIFFLLCIVLIMIGCNSSNNENVKEHNISKVSISTFNGYGGLNENYFLNMEDKQIINGINNMFNGMKKQKKRGETPQYDILITYENSDTKGIHLYLGDEGERSVIMYIGHEETVYYTSEEMTKQLRKIIVKKD
;
A
#
# COMPACT_ATOMS: atom_id res chain seq x y z
N MET A 1 45.10 -28.95 -19.95
CA MET A 1 44.91 -27.66 -19.24
C MET A 1 45.03 -26.52 -20.25
N LYS A 2 43.97 -25.71 -20.43
CA LYS A 2 43.88 -24.40 -21.15
C LYS A 2 42.52 -24.13 -21.84
N LYS A 3 41.60 -25.11 -21.92
CA LYS A 3 40.27 -24.89 -22.52
C LYS A 3 39.09 -24.85 -21.52
N LEU A 4 39.36 -24.95 -20.22
CA LEU A 4 38.32 -24.90 -19.17
C LEU A 4 38.28 -23.57 -18.40
N ILE A 5 39.12 -22.60 -18.75
CA ILE A 5 39.21 -21.29 -18.08
C ILE A 5 38.33 -20.23 -18.77
N PHE A 6 37.85 -20.49 -19.99
CA PHE A 6 37.07 -19.51 -20.74
C PHE A 6 35.57 -19.50 -20.39
N PHE A 7 35.07 -20.54 -19.70
CA PHE A 7 33.65 -20.65 -19.34
C PHE A 7 33.30 -19.96 -18.01
N LEU A 8 34.29 -19.59 -17.20
CA LEU A 8 34.08 -18.99 -15.89
C LEU A 8 34.00 -17.44 -15.91
N LEU A 9 34.20 -16.80 -17.07
CA LEU A 9 34.22 -15.34 -17.20
C LEU A 9 32.89 -14.74 -17.71
N CYS A 10 31.94 -15.56 -18.18
CA CYS A 10 30.67 -15.05 -18.74
C CYS A 10 29.52 -14.91 -17.72
N ILE A 11 29.67 -15.39 -16.49
CA ILE A 11 28.57 -15.46 -15.51
C ILE A 11 28.42 -14.16 -14.69
N VAL A 12 29.37 -13.22 -14.78
CA VAL A 12 29.38 -12.01 -13.92
C VAL A 12 28.51 -10.86 -14.47
N LEU A 13 27.94 -10.97 -15.67
CA LEU A 13 27.24 -9.86 -16.32
C LEU A 13 25.71 -9.83 -16.16
N ILE A 14 25.10 -10.71 -15.38
CA ILE A 14 23.62 -10.76 -15.23
C ILE A 14 23.06 -9.98 -14.03
N MET A 15 23.90 -9.19 -13.35
CA MET A 15 23.46 -8.34 -12.23
C MET A 15 23.52 -6.86 -12.60
N ILE A 16 22.92 -6.49 -13.75
CA ILE A 16 22.35 -5.15 -13.88
C ILE A 16 21.02 -5.22 -13.13
N GLY A 17 21.11 -5.07 -11.80
CA GLY A 17 19.95 -4.77 -10.98
C GLY A 17 19.28 -3.54 -11.56
N CYS A 18 17.97 -3.63 -11.77
CA CYS A 18 17.15 -2.49 -12.14
C CYS A 18 17.32 -1.44 -11.05
N ASN A 19 18.17 -0.44 -11.29
CA ASN A 19 18.32 0.70 -10.42
C ASN A 19 17.10 1.58 -10.63
N SER A 20 15.97 1.15 -10.06
CA SER A 20 14.76 1.95 -9.93
C SER A 20 15.01 3.01 -8.86
N SER A 21 15.97 3.91 -9.10
CA SER A 21 15.92 5.24 -8.50
C SER A 21 14.95 6.09 -9.30
N ASN A 22 13.74 5.59 -9.48
CA ASN A 22 12.65 6.42 -9.92
C ASN A 22 12.19 7.19 -8.68
N ASN A 23 12.86 8.33 -8.48
CA ASN A 23 12.20 9.54 -8.02
C ASN A 23 11.11 9.89 -9.06
N GLU A 24 10.12 9.02 -9.17
CA GLU A 24 8.89 9.33 -9.85
C GLU A 24 8.24 10.40 -8.99
N ASN A 25 8.24 11.61 -9.52
CA ASN A 25 7.09 12.47 -9.35
C ASN A 25 5.91 11.70 -9.95
N VAL A 26 5.38 10.73 -9.19
CA VAL A 26 4.18 9.98 -9.56
C VAL A 26 3.14 11.06 -9.74
N LYS A 27 2.77 11.32 -10.99
CA LYS A 27 1.54 12.05 -11.28
C LYS A 27 0.49 11.31 -10.48
N GLU A 28 -0.11 11.94 -9.48
CA GLU A 28 -1.21 11.32 -8.74
C GLU A 28 -2.31 11.07 -9.75
N HIS A 29 -2.36 9.83 -10.24
CA HIS A 29 -3.43 9.36 -11.10
C HIS A 29 -4.69 9.29 -10.26
N ASN A 30 -5.84 9.61 -10.84
CA ASN A 30 -7.08 9.47 -10.10
C ASN A 30 -7.27 8.00 -9.74
N ILE A 31 -7.77 7.76 -8.53
CA ILE A 31 -8.15 6.43 -8.09
C ILE A 31 -9.39 6.02 -8.90
N SER A 32 -9.40 4.81 -9.46
CA SER A 32 -10.53 4.23 -10.18
C SER A 32 -11.31 3.25 -9.31
N LYS A 33 -10.62 2.54 -8.41
CA LYS A 33 -11.22 1.53 -7.53
C LYS A 33 -10.46 1.40 -6.23
N VAL A 34 -11.18 1.09 -5.16
CA VAL A 34 -10.62 0.69 -3.86
C VAL A 34 -11.22 -0.64 -3.45
N SER A 35 -10.37 -1.62 -3.14
CA SER A 35 -10.78 -2.96 -2.71
C SER A 35 -10.22 -3.24 -1.31
N ILE A 36 -11.04 -3.81 -0.42
CA ILE A 36 -10.68 -4.06 0.98
C ILE A 36 -10.91 -5.53 1.33
N SER A 37 -9.94 -6.11 2.01
CA SER A 37 -9.96 -7.48 2.55
C SER A 37 -9.46 -7.49 3.99
N THR A 38 -9.61 -8.61 4.69
CA THR A 38 -9.02 -8.81 6.01
C THR A 38 -7.52 -9.07 5.88
N PHE A 39 -6.71 -8.55 6.80
CA PHE A 39 -5.28 -8.82 6.82
C PHE A 39 -4.99 -10.32 7.06
N ASN A 40 -4.07 -10.89 6.29
CA ASN A 40 -3.63 -12.29 6.41
C ASN A 40 -2.12 -12.44 6.67
N GLY A 41 -1.43 -11.34 6.97
CA GLY A 41 0.01 -11.35 7.20
C GLY A 41 0.77 -10.48 6.21
N TYR A 42 2.06 -10.34 6.49
CA TYR A 42 2.98 -9.53 5.69
C TYR A 42 3.51 -10.31 4.47
N GLY A 43 4.05 -9.57 3.49
CA GLY A 43 4.62 -10.15 2.27
C GLY A 43 3.70 -10.13 1.06
N GLY A 44 2.55 -9.48 1.16
CA GLY A 44 1.60 -9.30 0.06
C GLY A 44 0.24 -8.81 0.54
N LEU A 45 -0.71 -8.71 -0.39
CA LEU A 45 -2.12 -8.45 -0.09
C LEU A 45 -2.87 -9.77 0.07
N ASN A 46 -3.85 -9.80 0.98
CA ASN A 46 -4.96 -10.73 0.84
C ASN A 46 -5.89 -10.27 -0.29
N GLU A 47 -6.01 -11.01 -1.38
CA GLU A 47 -6.88 -10.64 -2.51
C GLU A 47 -8.35 -11.07 -2.34
N ASN A 48 -8.70 -11.67 -1.19
CA ASN A 48 -10.09 -12.03 -0.88
C ASN A 48 -10.87 -10.80 -0.40
N TYR A 49 -11.20 -9.91 -1.33
CA TYR A 49 -11.88 -8.63 -1.05
C TYR A 49 -13.34 -8.80 -0.65
N PHE A 50 -13.72 -8.32 0.53
CA PHE A 50 -15.11 -8.27 0.99
C PHE A 50 -15.82 -6.95 0.62
N LEU A 51 -15.06 -5.93 0.22
CA LEU A 51 -15.57 -4.65 -0.24
C LEU A 51 -14.82 -4.18 -1.48
N ASN A 52 -15.58 -3.72 -2.47
CA ASN A 52 -15.08 -3.09 -3.68
C ASN A 52 -15.86 -1.78 -3.86
N MET A 53 -15.16 -0.67 -4.07
CA MET A 53 -15.74 0.65 -4.22
C MET A 53 -15.26 1.27 -5.52
N GLU A 54 -16.21 1.66 -6.36
CA GLU A 54 -16.00 2.35 -7.64
C GLU A 54 -16.80 3.68 -7.70
N ASP A 55 -17.49 4.03 -6.61
CA ASP A 55 -18.24 5.27 -6.48
C ASP A 55 -17.28 6.48 -6.44
N LYS A 56 -17.42 7.37 -7.41
CA LYS A 56 -16.52 8.53 -7.57
C LYS A 56 -16.56 9.50 -6.39
N GLN A 57 -17.69 9.65 -5.69
CA GLN A 57 -17.76 10.54 -4.52
C GLN A 57 -17.00 9.95 -3.35
N ILE A 58 -17.18 8.65 -3.07
CA ILE A 58 -16.45 7.94 -2.03
C ILE A 58 -14.95 7.94 -2.34
N ILE A 59 -14.60 7.64 -3.59
CA ILE A 59 -13.20 7.63 -4.06
C ILE A 59 -12.54 9.00 -3.93
N ASN A 60 -13.22 10.09 -4.30
CA ASN A 60 -12.67 11.44 -4.14
C ASN A 60 -12.44 11.78 -2.65
N GLY A 61 -13.31 11.31 -1.77
CA GLY A 61 -13.09 11.37 -0.33
C GLY A 61 -11.78 10.68 0.06
N ILE A 62 -11.59 9.43 -0.39
CA ILE A 62 -10.39 8.63 -0.11
C ILE A 62 -9.11 9.28 -0.66
N ASN A 63 -9.14 9.81 -1.89
CA ASN A 63 -7.97 10.45 -2.50
C ASN A 63 -7.49 11.64 -1.67
N ASN A 64 -8.43 12.47 -1.19
CA ASN A 64 -8.11 13.60 -0.33
C ASN A 64 -7.68 13.17 1.09
N MET A 65 -8.12 11.99 1.56
CA MET A 65 -7.75 11.49 2.88
C MET A 65 -6.26 11.18 2.97
N PHE A 66 -5.66 10.54 1.96
CA PHE A 66 -4.23 10.17 2.03
C PHE A 66 -3.28 11.38 1.99
N ASN A 67 -3.76 12.56 1.60
CA ASN A 67 -3.00 13.80 1.62
C ASN A 67 -2.82 14.33 3.04
N GLY A 68 -1.56 14.45 3.49
CA GLY A 68 -1.21 15.02 4.80
C GLY A 68 -0.90 14.00 5.90
N MET A 69 -0.81 12.71 5.58
CA MET A 69 -0.34 11.69 6.52
C MET A 69 1.10 11.97 6.99
N LYS A 70 1.37 11.74 8.28
CA LYS A 70 2.70 11.96 8.87
C LYS A 70 3.47 10.66 8.98
N LYS A 71 4.63 10.61 8.32
CA LYS A 71 5.61 9.51 8.44
C LYS A 71 6.16 9.43 9.86
N GLN A 72 6.14 8.23 10.45
CA GLN A 72 6.68 7.97 11.79
C GLN A 72 7.29 6.56 11.86
N LYS A 73 8.03 6.29 12.95
CA LYS A 73 8.54 4.94 13.26
C LYS A 73 7.41 4.06 13.79
N LYS A 74 7.36 2.79 13.35
CA LYS A 74 6.38 1.78 13.77
C LYS A 74 6.35 1.63 15.30
N ARG A 75 5.16 1.59 15.90
CA ARG A 75 4.98 1.42 17.35
C ARG A 75 4.45 0.05 17.77
N GLY A 76 4.13 -0.83 16.83
CA GLY A 76 3.77 -2.23 17.10
C GLY A 76 2.32 -2.58 16.72
N GLU A 77 1.60 -1.67 16.07
CA GLU A 77 0.25 -1.89 15.57
C GLU A 77 0.24 -3.05 14.55
N THR A 78 -0.68 -3.99 14.74
CA THR A 78 -0.90 -5.11 13.81
C THR A 78 -2.04 -4.76 12.88
N PRO A 79 -1.84 -4.79 11.55
CA PRO A 79 -2.92 -4.50 10.61
C PRO A 79 -4.12 -5.43 10.78
N GLN A 80 -5.31 -4.90 10.49
CA GLN A 80 -6.58 -5.63 10.50
C GLN A 80 -7.12 -5.80 9.08
N TYR A 81 -6.76 -4.90 8.18
CA TYR A 81 -7.26 -4.87 6.81
C TYR A 81 -6.14 -4.67 5.80
N ASP A 82 -6.39 -5.16 4.60
CA ASP A 82 -5.59 -4.93 3.41
C ASP A 82 -6.42 -4.10 2.43
N ILE A 83 -5.80 -3.10 1.83
CA ILE A 83 -6.43 -2.19 0.88
C ILE A 83 -5.62 -2.18 -0.41
N LEU A 84 -6.30 -2.51 -1.52
CA LEU A 84 -5.81 -2.33 -2.87
C LEU A 84 -6.41 -1.05 -3.45
N ILE A 85 -5.57 -0.08 -3.76
CA ILE A 85 -5.93 1.10 -4.56
C ILE A 85 -5.58 0.78 -6.00
N THR A 86 -6.54 0.90 -6.91
CA THR A 86 -6.32 0.83 -8.35
C THR A 86 -6.53 2.22 -8.94
N TYR A 87 -5.60 2.66 -9.77
CA TYR A 87 -5.64 3.95 -10.44
C TYR A 87 -6.26 3.82 -11.85
N GLU A 88 -6.67 4.94 -12.46
CA GLU A 88 -7.24 4.95 -13.81
C GLU A 88 -6.26 4.41 -14.89
N ASN A 89 -4.95 4.54 -14.66
CA ASN A 89 -3.92 3.99 -15.54
C ASN A 89 -3.63 2.49 -15.30
N SER A 90 -4.42 1.82 -14.45
CA SER A 90 -4.26 0.42 -14.01
C SER A 90 -3.09 0.15 -13.06
N ASP A 91 -2.34 1.17 -12.65
CA ASP A 91 -1.37 1.00 -11.57
C ASP A 91 -2.09 0.66 -10.27
N THR A 92 -1.38 -0.02 -9.38
CA THR A 92 -1.93 -0.43 -8.10
C THR A 92 -1.02 -0.07 -6.94
N LYS A 93 -1.63 0.19 -5.78
CA LYS A 93 -0.94 0.42 -4.52
C LYS A 93 -1.58 -0.39 -3.41
N GLY A 94 -0.78 -1.24 -2.77
CA GLY A 94 -1.18 -2.06 -1.64
C GLY A 94 -0.86 -1.38 -0.31
N ILE A 95 -1.81 -1.44 0.63
CA ILE A 95 -1.69 -0.86 1.96
C ILE A 95 -2.18 -1.86 3.01
N HIS A 96 -1.38 -2.03 4.07
CA HIS A 96 -1.85 -2.60 5.32
C HIS A 96 -2.43 -1.50 6.23
N LEU A 97 -3.62 -1.74 6.79
CA LEU A 97 -4.32 -0.79 7.66
C LEU A 97 -4.56 -1.39 9.05
N TYR A 98 -4.03 -0.72 10.07
CA TYR A 98 -4.57 -0.78 11.44
C TYR A 98 -5.64 0.31 11.58
N LEU A 99 -6.87 -0.08 11.85
CA LEU A 99 -8.00 0.83 11.98
C LEU A 99 -8.15 1.21 13.45
N GLY A 100 -7.79 2.45 13.79
CA GLY A 100 -7.93 2.96 15.16
C GLY A 100 -9.39 3.01 15.62
N ASP A 101 -9.59 3.02 16.93
CA ASP A 101 -10.90 3.22 17.54
C ASP A 101 -11.43 4.66 17.41
N GLU A 102 -12.65 4.88 17.88
CA GLU A 102 -13.25 6.23 17.86
C GLU A 102 -12.42 7.20 18.71
N GLY A 103 -11.96 8.28 18.10
CA GLY A 103 -11.04 9.24 18.72
C GLY A 103 -9.55 8.86 18.59
N GLU A 104 -9.22 7.72 17.99
CA GLU A 104 -7.84 7.31 17.74
C GLU A 104 -7.40 7.49 16.29
N ARG A 105 -6.08 7.44 16.05
CA ARG A 105 -5.49 7.49 14.72
C ARG A 105 -5.31 6.09 14.16
N SER A 106 -5.60 5.94 12.88
CA SER A 106 -5.29 4.73 12.13
C SER A 106 -3.84 4.78 11.67
N VAL A 107 -3.30 3.60 11.36
CA VAL A 107 -1.93 3.44 10.89
C VAL A 107 -1.92 2.70 9.57
N ILE A 108 -1.26 3.30 8.59
CA ILE A 108 -1.10 2.78 7.23
C ILE A 108 0.36 2.39 7.01
N MET A 109 0.56 1.22 6.42
CA MET A 109 1.87 0.74 5.96
C MET A 109 1.76 0.42 4.47
N TYR A 110 2.70 0.91 3.66
CA TYR A 110 2.74 0.51 2.26
C TYR A 110 3.37 -0.88 2.15
N ILE A 111 2.78 -1.72 1.32
CA ILE A 111 3.29 -3.07 1.08
C ILE A 111 4.64 -2.97 0.35
N GLY A 112 5.62 -3.73 0.82
CA GLY A 112 7.03 -3.62 0.41
C GLY A 112 7.83 -2.52 1.13
N HIS A 113 7.19 -1.75 2.02
CA HIS A 113 7.80 -0.67 2.81
C HIS A 113 7.26 -0.65 4.25
N GLU A 114 7.02 -1.83 4.84
CA GLU A 114 6.33 -2.01 6.12
C GLU A 114 7.15 -1.53 7.34
N GLU A 115 8.42 -1.18 7.16
CA GLU A 115 9.26 -0.53 8.18
C GLU A 115 8.85 0.94 8.42
N THR A 116 8.14 1.53 7.48
CA THR A 116 7.62 2.90 7.57
C THR A 116 6.12 2.88 7.82
N VAL A 117 5.68 3.66 8.82
CA VAL A 117 4.24 3.83 9.10
C VAL A 117 3.78 5.27 8.92
N TYR A 118 2.52 5.42 8.57
CA TYR A 118 1.84 6.68 8.34
C TYR A 118 0.62 6.78 9.23
N TYR A 119 0.59 7.77 10.11
CA TYR A 119 -0.56 8.01 10.96
C TYR A 119 -1.57 8.91 10.24
N THR A 120 -2.83 8.50 10.30
CA THR A 120 -3.95 9.32 9.82
C THR A 120 -4.29 10.42 10.82
N SER A 121 -5.13 11.37 10.43
CA SER A 121 -5.86 12.18 11.40
C SER A 121 -7.00 11.37 12.05
N GLU A 122 -7.54 11.86 13.17
CA GLU A 122 -8.73 11.26 13.80
C GLU A 122 -9.97 11.35 12.90
N GLU A 123 -10.12 12.45 12.17
CA GLU A 123 -11.22 12.62 11.20
C GLU A 123 -11.12 11.59 10.06
N MET A 124 -9.91 11.34 9.56
CA MET A 124 -9.68 10.27 8.58
C MET A 124 -10.02 8.89 9.16
N THR A 125 -9.61 8.59 10.39
CA THR A 125 -9.99 7.33 11.06
C THR A 125 -11.52 7.19 11.10
N LYS A 126 -12.23 8.25 11.50
CA LYS A 126 -13.69 8.26 11.55
C LYS A 126 -14.32 7.96 10.20
N GLN A 127 -13.76 8.50 9.11
CA GLN A 127 -14.21 8.22 7.75
C GLN A 127 -13.92 6.79 7.33
N LEU A 128 -12.72 6.27 7.59
CA LEU A 128 -12.38 4.85 7.34
C LEU A 128 -13.31 3.91 8.10
N ARG A 129 -13.61 4.18 9.37
CA ARG A 129 -14.56 3.40 10.16
C ARG A 129 -15.96 3.40 9.55
N LYS A 130 -16.45 4.54 9.05
CA LYS A 130 -17.74 4.61 8.36
C LYS A 130 -17.80 3.75 7.09
N ILE A 131 -16.67 3.58 6.40
CA ILE A 131 -16.59 2.77 5.17
C ILE A 131 -16.48 1.28 5.52
N ILE A 132 -15.62 0.94 6.48
CA ILE A 132 -15.23 -0.46 6.76
C ILE A 132 -16.18 -1.13 7.75
N VAL A 133 -16.54 -0.45 8.84
CA VAL A 133 -17.31 -1.03 9.96
C VAL A 133 -18.82 -0.93 9.74
N LYS A 134 -19.28 0.10 9.02
CA LYS A 134 -20.72 0.37 8.84
C LYS A 134 -21.41 -0.52 7.81
N LYS A 135 -20.78 -1.62 7.40
CA LYS A 135 -21.38 -2.56 6.44
C LYS A 135 -22.19 -3.60 7.22
N ASP A 136 -23.35 -3.17 7.69
CA ASP A 136 -24.52 -4.00 8.02
C ASP A 136 -25.64 -3.69 7.01
#